data_AF-A0A830C7F0-F1
#
_entry.id   AF-A0A830C7F0-F1
#
_cell.length_a   1.000
_cell.length_b   1.000
_cell.length_c   1.000
_cell.angle_alpha   90.00
_cell.angle_beta   90.00
_cell.angle_gamma   90.00
#
_symmetry.space_group_name_H-M   'P 1'
#
loop_
_entity.id
_entity.type
_entity.pdbx_description
1 polymer ?
#
loop_
_entity_poly.entity_id
_entity_poly.type
_entity_poly.pdbx_seq_one_letter_code
_entity_poly.pdbx_strand_id
1 'polypeptide(L)' 'MSKSRSRVNNLKSELYRIQIKDRPITEFLHHVKAMADELSLIDEPVKQDDLTLFVINGLGPEYASI' A
#
# COMPACT_ATOMS: atom_id res chain seq x y z
N MET A 1 -16.01 14.49 -11.82
CA MET A 1 -15.49 13.31 -11.11
C MET A 1 -15.75 13.48 -9.62
N SER A 2 -16.33 12.49 -8.92
CA SER A 2 -16.58 12.62 -7.49
C SER A 2 -15.25 12.59 -6.71
N LYS A 3 -15.10 13.48 -5.74
CA LYS A 3 -13.90 13.62 -4.89
C LYS A 3 -13.43 12.29 -4.29
N SER A 4 -14.36 11.38 -4.00
CA SER A 4 -14.08 10.02 -3.52
C SER A 4 -13.34 9.16 -4.54
N ARG A 5 -13.71 9.20 -5.84
CA ARG A 5 -13.04 8.41 -6.89
C ARG A 5 -11.61 8.87 -7.16
N SER A 6 -11.37 10.19 -7.13
CA SER A 6 -10.00 10.71 -7.23
C SER A 6 -9.13 10.27 -6.04
N ARG A 7 -9.72 10.17 -4.84
CA ARG A 7 -9.00 9.73 -3.63
C ARG A 7 -8.62 8.25 -3.70
N VAL A 8 -9.56 7.39 -4.10
CA VAL A 8 -9.31 5.95 -4.33
C VAL A 8 -8.16 5.76 -5.31
N ASN A 9 -8.19 6.45 -6.46
CA ASN A 9 -7.17 6.30 -7.49
C ASN A 9 -5.78 6.76 -7.00
N ASN A 10 -5.73 7.83 -6.22
CA ASN A 10 -4.48 8.31 -5.64
C ASN A 10 -3.90 7.30 -4.64
N LEU A 11 -4.72 6.78 -3.72
CA LEU A 11 -4.31 5.79 -2.73
C LEU A 11 -3.81 4.50 -3.39
N LYS A 12 -4.54 3.97 -4.37
CA LYS A 12 -4.10 2.81 -5.15
C LYS A 12 -2.75 3.09 -5.82
N SER A 13 -2.61 4.23 -6.47
CA SER A 13 -1.36 4.60 -7.16
C SER A 13 -0.18 4.81 -6.19
N GLU A 14 -0.42 5.28 -4.98
CA GLU A 14 0.59 5.40 -3.93
C GLU A 14 1.00 4.01 -3.41
N LEU A 15 0.03 3.13 -3.16
CA LEU A 15 0.25 1.76 -2.73
C LEU A 15 1.07 0.96 -3.76
N TYR A 16 0.78 1.09 -5.06
CA TYR A 16 1.56 0.43 -6.11
C TYR A 16 3.02 0.91 -6.23
N ARG A 17 3.32 2.10 -5.70
CA ARG A 17 4.65 2.73 -5.79
C ARG A 17 5.35 2.79 -4.44
N ILE A 18 4.80 2.13 -3.42
CA ILE A 18 5.34 2.19 -2.08
C ILE A 18 6.70 1.48 -2.00
N GLN A 19 7.65 2.11 -1.32
CA GLN A 19 9.00 1.59 -1.11
C GLN A 19 9.48 1.93 0.29
N ILE A 20 10.25 1.02 0.91
CA ILE A 20 10.87 1.21 2.23
C ILE A 20 11.93 2.29 2.21
N LYS A 21 12.71 2.45 1.12
CA LYS A 21 13.77 3.47 1.04
C LYS A 21 14.60 3.50 2.34
N ASP A 22 14.76 4.68 2.93
CA ASP A 22 15.57 4.91 4.14
C ASP A 22 14.72 4.91 5.44
N ARG A 23 13.41 4.62 5.36
CA ARG A 23 12.54 4.63 6.54
C ARG A 23 12.58 3.29 7.29
N PRO A 24 12.41 3.28 8.63
CA PRO A 24 12.29 2.06 9.40
C PRO A 24 11.18 1.14 8.87
N ILE A 25 11.39 -0.18 8.94
CA ILE A 25 10.41 -1.18 8.48
C ILE A 25 9.06 -1.03 9.18
N THR A 26 9.04 -0.65 10.46
CA THR A 26 7.82 -0.39 11.23
C THR A 26 7.02 0.78 10.66
N GLU A 27 7.69 1.88 10.30
CA GLU A 27 7.05 3.04 9.66
C GLU A 27 6.54 2.69 8.26
N PHE A 28 7.30 1.92 7.49
CA PHE A 28 6.85 1.40 6.20
C PHE A 28 5.56 0.59 6.34
N LEU A 29 5.52 -0.38 7.25
CA LEU A 29 4.37 -1.24 7.47
C LEU A 29 3.16 -0.47 7.99
N HIS A 30 3.37 0.49 8.90
CA HIS A 30 2.30 1.38 9.36
C HIS A 30 1.71 2.20 8.21
N HIS A 31 2.54 2.73 7.31
CA HIS A 31 2.06 3.51 6.15
C HIS A 31 1.26 2.64 5.18
N VAL A 32 1.73 1.43 4.88
CA VAL A 32 1.00 0.47 4.05
C VAL A 32 -0.37 0.14 4.67
N LYS A 33 -0.39 -0.16 5.98
CA LYS A 33 -1.63 -0.47 6.70
C LYS A 33 -2.61 0.70 6.69
N ALA A 34 -2.14 1.92 6.93
CA ALA A 34 -3.00 3.11 6.95
C ALA A 34 -3.70 3.32 5.59
N MET A 35 -3.00 3.12 4.47
CA MET A 35 -3.61 3.20 3.14
C MET A 35 -4.64 2.08 2.89
N ALA A 36 -4.35 0.85 3.33
CA ALA A 36 -5.27 -0.28 3.20
C ALA A 36 -6.54 -0.08 4.05
N ASP A 37 -6.39 0.43 5.28
CA ASP A 37 -7.51 0.78 6.16
C ASP A 37 -8.36 1.89 5.50
N GLU A 38 -7.73 2.92 4.92
CA GLU A 38 -8.46 4.01 4.26
C GLU A 38 -9.21 3.55 3.01
N LEU A 39 -8.63 2.64 2.24
CA LEU A 39 -9.28 1.98 1.11
C LEU A 39 -10.46 1.11 1.57
N SER A 40 -10.32 0.42 2.69
CA SER A 40 -11.42 -0.37 3.29
C SER A 40 -12.56 0.51 3.80
N LEU A 41 -12.28 1.71 4.32
CA LEU A 41 -13.31 2.64 4.83
C LEU A 41 -14.23 3.21 3.75
N ILE A 42 -13.80 3.16 2.49
CA ILE A 42 -14.55 3.68 1.33
C ILE A 42 -15.06 2.57 0.40
N ASP A 43 -15.25 1.37 0.96
CA ASP A 43 -15.73 0.16 0.28
C ASP A 43 -14.84 -0.31 -0.90
N GLU A 44 -13.55 0.00 -0.86
CA GLU A 44 -12.55 -0.41 -1.85
C GLU A 44 -11.40 -1.21 -1.20
N PRO A 45 -11.68 -2.28 -0.42
CA PRO A 45 -10.66 -2.99 0.35
C PRO A 45 -9.59 -3.62 -0.55
N VAL A 46 -8.34 -3.60 -0.07
CA VAL A 46 -7.23 -4.32 -0.68
C VAL A 46 -7.24 -5.76 -0.18
N LYS A 47 -7.13 -6.74 -1.09
CA LYS A 47 -7.02 -8.14 -0.69
C LYS A 47 -5.73 -8.37 0.08
N GLN A 48 -5.77 -9.29 1.05
CA GLN A 48 -4.62 -9.60 1.87
C GLN A 48 -3.41 -10.11 1.05
N ASP A 49 -3.65 -10.91 0.01
CA ASP A 49 -2.58 -11.40 -0.88
C ASP A 49 -1.93 -10.26 -1.67
N ASP A 50 -2.75 -9.34 -2.21
CA ASP A 50 -2.27 -8.15 -2.91
C ASP A 50 -1.48 -7.24 -1.95
N LEU A 51 -1.96 -7.07 -0.72
CA LEU A 51 -1.29 -6.29 0.30
C LEU A 51 0.08 -6.88 0.68
N THR A 52 0.15 -8.20 0.81
CA THR A 52 1.39 -8.94 1.08
C THR A 52 2.39 -8.74 -0.06
N LEU A 53 1.92 -8.82 -1.31
CA LEU A 53 2.73 -8.56 -2.49
C LEU A 53 3.27 -7.11 -2.52
N PHE A 54 2.46 -6.12 -2.16
CA PHE A 54 2.92 -4.72 -2.07
C PHE A 54 3.97 -4.51 -0.98
N VAL A 55 3.79 -5.14 0.18
CA VAL A 55 4.79 -5.12 1.25
C VAL A 55 6.10 -5.69 0.75
N ILE A 56 6.08 -6.92 0.21
CA ILE A 56 7.29 -7.61 -0.28
C ILE A 56 8.00 -6.80 -1.37
N ASN A 57 7.26 -6.34 -2.38
CA ASN A 57 7.82 -5.53 -3.47
C ASN A 57 8.37 -4.18 -2.97
N GLY A 58 7.73 -3.59 -1.95
CA GLY A 58 8.17 -2.33 -1.36
C GLY A 58 9.41 -2.47 -0.47
N LEU A 59 9.68 -3.64 0.09
CA LEU A 59 10.90 -3.93 0.86
C LEU A 59 12.15 -4.07 -0.02
N GLY A 60 11.96 -4.30 -1.33
CA GLY A 60 13.05 -4.39 -2.31
C GLY A 60 13.37 -5.84 -2.74
N PRO A 61 14.26 -6.00 -3.74
CA PRO A 61 14.54 -7.29 -4.38
C PRO A 61 15.11 -8.34 -3.42
N GLU A 62 15.73 -7.88 -2.32
CA GLU A 62 16.28 -8.71 -1.24
C GLU A 62 15.20 -9.56 -0.56
N TYR A 63 13.96 -9.05 -0.54
CA TYR A 63 12.79 -9.71 0.05
C TYR A 63 11.83 -10.26 -1.02
N ALA A 64 11.99 -9.86 -2.28
CA ALA A 64 11.10 -10.22 -3.39
C ALA A 64 11.36 -11.62 -4.00
N SER A 65 12.28 -12.41 -3.43
CA SER A 65 12.68 -13.73 -3.95
C SER A 65 12.06 -14.90 -3.17
N ILE A 66 10.82 -14.76 -2.67
CA ILE A 66 10.07 -15.87 -2.04
C ILE A 66 9.17 -16.55 -3.08
#